data_AF-A0A016X144-F1
#
_entry.id   AF-A0A016X144-F1
#
_cell.length_a   1.000
_cell.length_b   1.000
_cell.length_c   1.000
_cell.angle_alpha   90.00
_cell.angle_beta   90.00
_cell.angle_gamma   90.00
#
_symmetry.space_group_name_H-M   'P 1'
#
loop_
_entity.id
_entity.type
_entity.pdbx_description
1 polymer ?
#
loop_
_entity_poly.entity_id
_entity_poly.type
_entity_poly.pdbx_seq_one_letter_code
_entity_poly.pdbx_strand_id
1 'polypeptide(L)'
;MCGFAVNDIEILLEATLACNVFRFNNNFYAQRRGLAMGIRIAPLLAIVYLDHIEKASLTNGIILYKRYIDDVFAIGSSSSELAATLANLNAKDENIEFTVEEPDRDGFLPFLNVNVRICDDTTEIRWYKKRSSKNIILHSRSAHPAYMKANVVRNLIGTSERIAARTSETVDTIKRILFENGYISGNMATWRPYSAPDGITLVLPYLNERLAQQVNAIVKRSQLPVRLVFKPPPTLKEILTSSRVYENRCDEEECRYCTDKKICHLRGTVYLIKCNGCGQRYVGESGRPLRKRLDEHRRAFNRPQAYPRNSFSRHRTTVHTRDSPPEFEVTVLHRHLDNPVDRKIMEAREIKRYQPEINNLILHNFAVHSLLLLSPHTRMFLAAETDFGLKMLQHAPANESVVVSPLSVIFAMSMIQAGAKGTTKSQINDVISKGASDEDTADHYSKLSQQVLTATDGVQTRIANAFFLNKGYEVEKDYEEAITKKFSAKVESHDFDNADETAKCLCGCVTKGALLGCDWSTPVRVAAATFTDTSSDGELDRQDFLVRVGQSTIEANKP
;
A
#
# COMPACT_ATOMS: atom_id res chain seq x y z
N MET A 1 30.92 -10.02 -16.85
CA MET A 1 30.15 -9.05 -16.02
C MET A 1 28.95 -9.79 -15.43
N CYS A 2 28.61 -9.62 -14.15
CA CYS A 2 27.42 -10.24 -13.52
C CYS A 2 27.22 -11.76 -13.77
N GLY A 3 28.27 -12.52 -14.02
CA GLY A 3 28.20 -13.97 -14.31
C GLY A 3 27.90 -14.37 -15.76
N PHE A 4 27.69 -13.42 -16.68
CA PHE A 4 27.49 -13.70 -18.10
C PHE A 4 28.79 -13.58 -18.90
N ALA A 5 28.99 -14.50 -19.85
CA ALA A 5 29.99 -14.39 -20.90
C ALA A 5 29.55 -13.38 -21.97
N VAL A 6 30.50 -12.88 -22.77
CA VAL A 6 30.19 -11.95 -23.88
C VAL A 6 29.22 -12.58 -24.87
N ASN A 7 29.42 -13.87 -25.18
CA ASN A 7 28.55 -14.65 -26.06
C ASN A 7 27.10 -14.75 -25.53
N ASP A 8 26.90 -14.84 -24.21
CA ASP A 8 25.56 -14.87 -23.62
C ASP A 8 24.82 -13.53 -23.83
N ILE A 9 25.56 -12.42 -23.77
CA ILE A 9 25.01 -11.08 -24.02
C ILE A 9 24.62 -10.92 -25.49
N GLU A 10 25.45 -11.40 -26.42
CA GLU A 10 25.16 -11.39 -27.86
C GLU A 10 23.89 -12.19 -28.18
N ILE A 11 23.76 -13.41 -27.64
CA ILE A 11 22.56 -14.25 -27.82
C ILE A 11 21.30 -13.54 -27.29
N LEU A 12 21.37 -12.93 -26.11
CA LEU A 12 20.24 -12.21 -25.52
C LEU A 12 19.84 -10.98 -26.35
N LEU A 13 20.81 -10.27 -26.92
CA LEU A 13 20.57 -9.15 -27.83
C LEU A 13 19.90 -9.62 -29.12
N GLU A 14 20.44 -10.64 -29.77
CA GLU A 14 19.87 -11.22 -30.99
C GLU A 14 18.43 -11.69 -30.76
N ALA A 15 18.16 -12.40 -29.67
CA ALA A 15 16.83 -12.86 -29.33
C ALA A 15 15.84 -11.68 -29.13
N THR A 16 16.29 -10.61 -28.47
CA THR A 16 15.48 -9.40 -28.24
C THR A 16 15.16 -8.68 -29.54
N LEU A 17 16.09 -8.67 -30.50
CA LEU A 17 15.93 -7.99 -31.79
C LEU A 17 15.19 -8.83 -32.84
N ALA A 18 15.31 -10.16 -32.78
CA ALA A 18 14.64 -11.08 -33.70
C ALA A 18 13.12 -11.20 -33.40
N CYS A 19 12.70 -10.98 -32.16
CA CYS A 19 11.31 -11.17 -31.73
C CYS A 19 10.39 -9.94 -31.96
N ASN A 20 10.63 -9.16 -33.00
CA ASN A 20 9.85 -7.95 -33.32
C ASN A 20 8.72 -8.26 -34.30
N VAL A 21 7.62 -8.82 -33.79
CA VAL A 21 6.41 -9.14 -34.56
C VAL A 21 5.21 -8.36 -34.00
N PHE A 22 4.44 -7.71 -34.86
CA PHE A 22 3.19 -7.05 -34.49
C PHE A 22 2.03 -7.51 -35.36
N ARG A 23 0.79 -7.34 -34.87
CA ARG A 23 -0.44 -7.73 -35.57
C ARG A 23 -1.24 -6.50 -35.96
N PHE A 24 -1.59 -6.39 -37.24
CA PHE A 24 -2.44 -5.32 -37.77
C PHE A 24 -3.44 -5.90 -38.77
N ASN A 25 -4.73 -5.55 -38.66
CA ASN A 25 -5.80 -6.14 -39.48
C ASN A 25 -5.78 -7.68 -39.55
N ASN A 26 -5.57 -8.34 -38.39
CA ASN A 26 -5.40 -9.80 -38.27
C ASN A 26 -4.20 -10.43 -39.01
N ASN A 27 -3.37 -9.64 -39.67
CA ASN A 27 -2.13 -10.12 -40.29
C ASN A 27 -0.94 -9.89 -39.35
N PHE A 28 -0.02 -10.85 -39.33
CA PHE A 28 1.23 -10.75 -38.58
C PHE A 28 2.33 -10.17 -39.46
N TYR A 29 3.04 -9.18 -38.92
CA TYR A 29 4.15 -8.50 -39.58
C TYR A 29 5.39 -8.63 -38.71
N ALA A 30 6.48 -9.11 -39.29
CA ALA A 30 7.80 -9.14 -38.66
C ALA A 30 8.62 -7.95 -39.18
N GLN A 31 9.29 -7.24 -38.26
CA GLN A 31 10.22 -6.19 -38.65
C GLN A 31 11.45 -6.84 -39.31
N ARG A 32 11.69 -6.50 -40.58
CA ARG A 32 12.85 -7.02 -41.34
C ARG A 32 14.12 -6.20 -41.16
N ARG A 33 14.00 -4.89 -40.91
CA ARG A 33 15.11 -3.95 -40.76
C ARG A 33 14.78 -2.87 -39.74
N GLY A 34 15.82 -2.37 -39.06
CA GLY A 34 15.72 -1.31 -38.06
C GLY A 34 15.31 -1.81 -36.68
N LEU A 35 15.03 -0.86 -35.78
CA LEU A 35 14.67 -1.12 -34.40
C LEU A 35 13.22 -0.67 -34.15
N ALA A 36 12.39 -1.50 -33.52
CA ALA A 36 11.01 -1.10 -33.22
C ALA A 36 10.99 -0.06 -32.08
N MET A 37 10.16 0.98 -32.24
CA MET A 37 9.85 1.89 -31.15
C MET A 37 9.16 1.13 -30.01
N GLY A 38 9.71 1.25 -28.80
CA GLY A 38 9.18 0.61 -27.60
C GLY A 38 10.00 -0.59 -27.08
N ILE A 39 10.98 -1.07 -27.84
CA ILE A 39 11.98 -2.01 -27.32
C ILE A 39 12.89 -1.25 -26.35
N ARG A 40 13.12 -1.80 -25.16
CA ARG A 40 13.92 -1.12 -24.11
C ARG A 40 15.36 -0.83 -24.51
N ILE A 41 15.98 -1.71 -25.30
CA ILE A 41 17.38 -1.55 -25.74
C ILE A 41 17.54 -0.78 -27.05
N ALA A 42 16.45 -0.57 -27.80
CA ALA A 42 16.50 0.11 -29.10
C ALA A 42 17.12 1.52 -29.03
N PRO A 43 16.79 2.39 -28.05
CA PRO A 43 17.41 3.72 -27.97
C PRO A 43 18.93 3.66 -27.84
N LEU A 44 19.46 2.70 -27.07
CA LEU A 44 20.90 2.54 -26.88
C LEU A 44 21.58 2.10 -28.18
N LEU A 45 21.02 1.11 -28.87
CA LEU A 45 21.55 0.62 -30.14
C LEU A 45 21.48 1.68 -31.23
N ALA A 46 20.38 2.45 -31.30
CA ALA A 46 20.25 3.57 -32.22
C ALA A 46 21.31 4.65 -31.96
N ILE A 47 21.62 4.96 -30.70
CA ILE A 47 22.69 5.90 -30.34
C ILE A 47 24.05 5.41 -30.84
N VAL A 48 24.38 4.14 -30.62
CA VAL A 48 25.66 3.54 -31.06
C VAL A 48 25.77 3.52 -32.58
N TYR A 49 24.68 3.14 -33.26
CA TYR A 49 24.65 3.10 -34.73
C TYR A 49 24.82 4.49 -35.34
N LEU A 50 24.10 5.49 -34.83
CA LEU A 50 24.25 6.87 -35.28
C LEU A 50 25.63 7.44 -34.94
N ASP A 51 26.21 7.14 -33.77
CA ASP A 51 27.58 7.58 -33.43
C ASP A 51 28.63 7.09 -34.45
N HIS A 52 28.48 5.87 -34.96
CA HIS A 52 29.34 5.34 -36.02
C HIS A 52 29.20 6.13 -37.34
N ILE A 53 27.96 6.42 -37.76
CA ILE A 53 27.68 7.22 -38.96
C ILE A 53 28.22 8.63 -38.80
N GLU A 54 27.97 9.26 -37.65
CA GLU A 54 28.37 10.63 -37.33
C GLU A 54 29.89 10.77 -37.38
N LYS A 55 30.64 9.91 -36.67
CA LYS A 55 32.11 9.93 -36.66
C LYS A 55 32.74 9.83 -38.05
N ALA A 56 32.09 9.11 -38.97
CA ALA A 56 32.59 8.93 -40.33
C ALA A 56 32.19 10.04 -41.31
N SER A 57 31.36 11.01 -40.88
CA SER A 57 30.69 11.98 -41.78
C SER A 57 30.98 13.44 -41.46
N LEU A 58 31.36 13.77 -40.22
CA LEU A 58 31.64 15.15 -39.80
C LEU A 58 32.87 15.72 -40.54
N THR A 59 32.74 16.92 -41.11
CA THR A 59 33.85 17.65 -41.73
C THR A 59 34.56 18.56 -40.72
N ASN A 60 35.79 18.98 -41.04
CA ASN A 60 36.54 19.95 -40.23
C ASN A 60 35.86 21.33 -40.14
N GLY A 61 34.89 21.62 -41.02
CA GLY A 61 34.12 22.86 -41.04
C GLY A 61 33.01 22.94 -40.00
N ILE A 62 32.75 21.87 -39.24
CA ILE A 62 31.71 21.86 -38.18
C ILE A 62 32.29 22.38 -36.86
N ILE A 63 31.78 23.52 -36.42
CA ILE A 63 32.18 24.20 -35.17
C ILE A 63 31.51 23.54 -33.96
N LEU A 64 30.22 23.21 -34.09
CA LEU A 64 29.43 22.56 -33.05
C LEU A 64 28.55 21.49 -33.66
N TYR A 65 28.51 20.32 -33.04
CA TYR A 65 27.58 19.26 -33.39
C TYR A 65 27.06 18.61 -32.10
N LYS A 66 25.75 18.67 -31.86
CA LYS A 66 25.10 18.11 -30.67
C LYS A 66 23.82 17.39 -31.08
N ARG A 67 23.72 16.11 -30.76
CA ARG A 67 22.52 15.30 -31.01
C ARG A 67 21.71 15.09 -29.73
N TYR A 68 20.40 15.22 -29.84
CA TYR A 68 19.41 14.84 -28.84
C TYR A 68 18.49 13.77 -29.43
N ILE A 69 18.81 12.50 -29.15
CA ILE A 69 18.11 11.33 -29.71
C ILE A 69 18.13 11.39 -31.25
N ASP A 70 17.06 11.88 -31.87
CA ASP A 70 16.86 11.97 -33.32
C ASP A 70 17.13 13.40 -33.85
N ASP A 71 17.04 14.44 -33.01
CA ASP A 71 17.20 15.84 -33.42
C ASP A 71 18.67 16.27 -33.29
N VAL A 72 19.25 16.91 -34.31
CA VAL A 72 20.64 17.40 -34.33
C VAL A 72 20.69 18.92 -34.39
N PHE A 73 21.53 19.52 -33.54
CA PHE A 73 21.89 20.94 -33.60
C PHE A 73 23.34 21.07 -34.07
N ALA A 74 23.55 21.73 -35.21
CA ALA A 74 24.87 21.90 -35.81
C ALA A 74 25.16 23.36 -36.17
N ILE A 75 26.40 23.78 -35.98
CA ILE A 75 26.94 25.07 -36.42
C ILE A 75 28.15 24.76 -37.28
N GLY A 76 28.14 25.22 -38.54
CA GLY A 76 29.27 25.13 -39.45
C GLY A 76 29.90 26.49 -39.70
N SER A 77 31.14 26.49 -40.17
CA SER A 77 31.87 27.70 -40.57
C SER A 77 31.27 28.37 -41.82
N SER A 78 30.57 27.60 -42.66
CA SER A 78 29.83 28.11 -43.81
C SER A 78 28.63 27.21 -44.15
N SER A 79 27.67 27.75 -44.90
CA SER A 79 26.54 26.97 -45.44
C SER A 79 27.02 25.82 -46.34
N SER A 80 28.10 26.02 -47.10
CA SER A 80 28.68 24.97 -47.95
C SER A 80 29.23 23.78 -47.15
N GLU A 81 29.83 24.02 -45.98
CA GLU A 81 30.35 22.96 -45.10
C GLU A 81 29.21 22.16 -44.45
N LEU A 82 28.12 22.83 -44.07
CA LEU A 82 26.91 22.17 -43.58
C LEU A 82 26.28 21.29 -44.67
N ALA A 83 26.18 21.80 -45.90
CA ALA A 83 25.66 21.04 -47.04
C ALA A 83 26.54 19.83 -47.37
N ALA A 84 27.86 19.99 -47.33
CA ALA A 84 28.81 18.90 -47.53
C ALA A 84 28.68 17.83 -46.42
N THR A 85 28.55 18.25 -45.16
CA THR A 85 28.33 17.33 -44.03
C THR A 85 27.01 16.58 -44.15
N LEU A 86 25.93 17.26 -44.56
CA LEU A 86 24.62 16.64 -44.81
C LEU A 86 24.70 15.60 -45.94
N ALA A 87 25.38 15.93 -47.04
CA ALA A 87 25.61 14.99 -48.14
C ALA A 87 26.41 13.77 -47.67
N ASN A 88 27.45 13.97 -46.84
CA ASN A 88 28.23 12.86 -46.29
C ASN A 88 27.39 11.96 -45.37
N LEU A 89 26.56 12.54 -44.50
CA LEU A 89 25.66 11.80 -43.61
C LEU A 89 24.68 10.93 -44.42
N ASN A 90 24.04 11.50 -45.43
CA ASN A 90 23.10 10.80 -46.31
C ASN A 90 23.77 9.78 -47.25
N ALA A 91 25.09 9.86 -47.45
CA ALA A 91 25.83 8.88 -48.24
C ALA A 91 26.21 7.62 -47.45
N LYS A 92 26.10 7.60 -46.11
CA LYS A 92 26.55 6.45 -45.29
C LYS A 92 25.57 5.29 -45.27
N ASP A 93 24.27 5.54 -45.28
CA ASP A 93 23.25 4.49 -45.24
C ASP A 93 22.05 4.90 -46.10
N GLU A 94 21.71 4.07 -47.09
CA GLU A 94 20.57 4.26 -48.00
C GLU A 94 19.20 4.27 -47.29
N ASN A 95 19.11 3.86 -46.02
CA ASN A 95 17.87 3.74 -45.25
C ASN A 95 17.71 4.80 -44.16
N ILE A 96 18.70 5.69 -44.01
CA ILE A 96 18.64 6.81 -43.08
C ILE A 96 18.77 8.10 -43.88
N GLU A 97 17.76 8.94 -43.76
CA GLU A 97 17.74 10.25 -44.40
C GLU A 97 17.78 11.34 -43.32
N PHE A 98 18.82 12.16 -43.39
CA PHE A 98 18.98 13.39 -42.62
C PHE A 98 18.40 14.55 -43.43
N THR A 99 17.56 15.33 -42.76
CA THR A 99 16.98 16.57 -43.29
C THR A 99 17.50 17.75 -42.48
N VAL A 100 17.64 18.91 -43.13
CA VAL A 100 18.08 20.14 -42.47
C VAL A 100 16.94 21.16 -42.39
N GLU A 101 16.83 21.82 -41.25
CA GLU A 101 16.03 23.03 -41.09
C GLU A 101 17.01 24.21 -40.96
N GLU A 102 16.80 25.26 -41.75
CA GLU A 102 17.61 26.48 -41.69
C GLU A 102 16.92 27.57 -40.86
N PRO A 103 17.68 28.53 -40.28
CA PRO A 103 17.10 29.67 -39.59
C PRO A 103 16.11 30.43 -40.47
N ASP A 104 15.05 30.95 -39.87
CA ASP A 104 14.09 31.81 -40.56
C ASP A 104 14.68 33.19 -40.92
N ARG A 105 13.86 34.04 -41.56
CA ARG A 105 14.28 35.39 -41.99
C ARG A 105 14.71 36.29 -40.83
N ASP A 106 14.24 36.01 -39.62
CA ASP A 106 14.57 36.77 -38.41
C ASP A 106 15.77 36.15 -37.66
N GLY A 107 16.37 35.08 -38.22
CA GLY A 107 17.53 34.38 -37.71
C GLY A 107 17.21 33.30 -36.67
N PHE A 108 15.94 32.91 -36.48
CA PHE A 108 15.55 31.90 -35.50
C PHE A 108 15.48 30.51 -36.11
N LEU A 109 16.10 29.54 -35.43
CA LEU A 109 16.03 28.12 -35.74
C LEU A 109 15.27 27.38 -34.64
N PRO A 110 14.17 26.68 -34.99
CA PRO A 110 13.51 25.77 -34.07
C PRO A 110 14.39 24.57 -33.68
N PHE A 111 14.51 24.32 -32.38
CA PHE A 111 15.15 23.11 -31.85
C PHE A 111 14.40 22.63 -30.61
N LEU A 112 13.81 21.43 -30.65
CA LEU A 112 12.95 20.90 -29.57
C LEU A 112 11.82 21.86 -29.17
N ASN A 113 11.91 22.45 -27.98
CA ASN A 113 10.95 23.38 -27.40
C ASN A 113 11.49 24.83 -27.35
N VAL A 114 12.53 25.13 -28.13
CA VAL A 114 13.15 26.45 -28.21
C VAL A 114 13.29 26.93 -29.66
N ASN A 115 13.24 28.25 -29.83
CA ASN A 115 13.71 28.93 -31.03
C ASN A 115 15.00 29.65 -30.65
N VAL A 116 16.10 29.31 -31.31
CA VAL A 116 17.44 29.79 -31.00
C VAL A 116 17.87 30.74 -32.12
N ARG A 117 18.37 31.91 -31.74
CA ARG A 117 19.04 32.86 -32.65
C ARG A 117 20.40 33.21 -32.09
N ILE A 118 21.42 33.19 -32.94
CA ILE A 118 22.80 33.54 -32.58
C ILE A 118 23.18 34.77 -33.41
N CYS A 119 23.45 35.89 -32.74
CA CYS A 119 23.87 37.15 -33.36
C CYS A 119 25.01 37.76 -32.54
N ASP A 120 26.13 38.11 -33.18
CA ASP A 120 27.23 38.89 -32.59
C ASP A 120 27.63 38.42 -31.17
N ASP A 121 27.98 37.14 -31.04
CA ASP A 121 28.32 36.44 -29.78
C ASP A 121 27.21 36.38 -28.71
N THR A 122 26.01 36.87 -29.01
CA THR A 122 24.83 36.76 -28.15
C THR A 122 23.88 35.67 -28.65
N THR A 123 23.29 34.93 -27.70
CA THR A 123 22.25 33.93 -28.00
C THR A 123 20.92 34.43 -27.47
N GLU A 124 19.94 34.55 -28.36
CA GLU A 124 18.55 34.78 -27.99
C GLU A 124 17.78 33.45 -28.05
N ILE A 125 17.10 33.12 -26.95
CA ILE A 125 16.31 31.91 -26.83
C ILE A 125 14.86 32.30 -26.58
N ARG A 126 13.95 31.79 -27.41
CA ARG A 126 12.50 31.94 -27.26
C ARG A 126 11.86 30.58 -27.01
N TRP A 127 10.78 30.57 -26.24
CA TRP A 127 9.99 29.36 -26.08
C TRP A 127 9.30 29.02 -27.40
N TYR A 128 9.47 27.78 -27.87
CA TYR A 128 8.90 27.31 -29.12
C TYR A 128 8.05 26.07 -28.90
N LYS A 129 7.00 25.96 -29.72
CA LYS A 129 6.14 24.80 -29.76
C LYS A 129 6.13 24.25 -31.19
N LYS A 130 6.56 23.00 -31.37
CA LYS A 130 6.47 22.28 -32.65
C LYS A 130 5.04 22.37 -33.21
N ARG A 131 4.90 22.70 -34.50
CA ARG A 131 3.59 22.86 -35.16
C ARG A 131 2.72 21.60 -35.07
N SER A 132 3.34 20.43 -35.09
CA SER A 132 2.68 19.12 -34.95
C SER A 132 2.19 18.80 -33.54
N SER A 133 2.72 19.49 -32.52
CA SER A 133 2.31 19.26 -31.13
C SER A 133 0.88 19.74 -30.93
N LYS A 134 -0.01 18.84 -30.51
CA LYS A 134 -1.38 19.21 -30.14
C LYS A 134 -1.34 19.95 -28.82
N ASN A 135 -2.17 20.99 -28.66
CA ASN A 135 -2.34 21.72 -27.39
C ASN A 135 -3.08 20.85 -26.35
N ILE A 136 -2.67 19.60 -26.12
CA ILE A 136 -3.35 18.67 -25.22
C ILE A 136 -2.55 18.62 -23.92
N ILE A 137 -3.13 19.14 -22.86
CA ILE A 137 -2.65 18.95 -21.49
C ILE A 137 -3.74 18.26 -20.66
N LEU A 138 -3.51 18.12 -19.36
CA LEU A 138 -4.53 17.59 -18.46
C LEU A 138 -5.76 18.51 -18.50
N HIS A 139 -6.89 18.05 -19.05
CA HIS A 139 -8.08 18.87 -19.16
C HIS A 139 -8.66 19.26 -17.79
N SER A 140 -9.22 20.46 -17.65
CA SER A 140 -9.74 20.98 -16.37
C SER A 140 -10.86 20.12 -15.75
N ARG A 141 -11.66 19.47 -16.60
CA ARG A 141 -12.74 18.54 -16.22
C ARG A 141 -12.28 17.10 -15.92
N SER A 142 -10.98 16.81 -15.99
CA SER A 142 -10.47 15.45 -15.72
C SER A 142 -10.74 15.00 -14.28
N ALA A 143 -10.82 13.69 -14.03
CA ALA A 143 -11.01 13.09 -12.71
C ALA A 143 -9.71 13.09 -11.87
N HIS A 144 -9.07 14.25 -11.78
CA HIS A 144 -7.85 14.48 -11.00
C HIS A 144 -8.09 15.55 -9.93
N PRO A 145 -7.38 15.49 -8.79
CA PRO A 145 -7.40 16.54 -7.78
C PRO A 145 -7.12 17.94 -8.35
N ALA A 146 -7.75 18.98 -7.79
CA ALA A 146 -7.56 20.35 -8.28
C ALA A 146 -6.10 20.81 -8.17
N TYR A 147 -5.38 20.36 -7.14
CA TYR A 147 -3.96 20.70 -6.97
C TYR A 147 -3.07 20.16 -8.11
N MET A 148 -3.40 18.98 -8.66
CA MET A 148 -2.66 18.42 -9.80
C MET A 148 -2.90 19.23 -11.05
N LYS A 149 -4.16 19.62 -11.31
CA LYS A 149 -4.52 20.47 -12.45
C LYS A 149 -3.82 21.82 -12.37
N ALA A 150 -3.77 22.44 -11.20
CA ALA A 150 -3.05 23.69 -10.99
C ALA A 150 -1.52 23.50 -11.10
N ASN A 151 -0.96 22.36 -10.66
CA ASN A 151 0.45 22.03 -10.89
C ASN A 151 0.79 21.96 -12.38
N VAL A 152 -0.08 21.38 -13.22
CA VAL A 152 0.14 21.33 -14.68
C VAL A 152 0.24 22.74 -15.26
N VAL A 153 -0.67 23.64 -14.87
CA VAL A 153 -0.63 25.05 -15.30
C VAL A 153 0.64 25.76 -14.83
N ARG A 154 0.97 25.63 -13.54
CA ARG A 154 2.18 26.23 -12.95
C ARG A 154 3.46 25.70 -13.61
N ASN A 155 3.51 24.41 -13.94
CA ASN A 155 4.65 23.81 -14.63
C ASN A 155 4.78 24.30 -16.07
N LEU A 156 3.67 24.50 -16.79
CA LEU A 156 3.70 25.04 -18.15
C LEU A 156 4.30 26.45 -18.15
N ILE A 157 3.78 27.34 -17.30
CA ILE A 157 4.25 28.73 -17.16
C ILE A 157 5.71 28.74 -16.69
N GLY A 158 6.03 28.02 -15.61
CA GLY A 158 7.38 27.98 -15.07
C GLY A 158 8.41 27.37 -16.04
N THR A 159 8.00 26.43 -16.90
CA THR A 159 8.89 25.88 -17.94
C THR A 159 9.16 26.90 -19.03
N SER A 160 8.15 27.64 -19.49
CA SER A 160 8.38 28.71 -20.47
C SER A 160 9.28 29.81 -19.91
N GLU A 161 9.10 30.20 -18.64
CA GLU A 161 9.88 31.26 -17.99
C GLU A 161 11.34 30.84 -17.70
N ARG A 162 11.60 29.55 -17.44
CA ARG A 162 12.97 29.04 -17.30
C ARG A 162 13.72 28.96 -18.63
N ILE A 163 12.99 28.75 -19.72
CA ILE A 163 13.56 28.54 -21.06
C ILE A 163 13.86 29.86 -21.75
N ALA A 164 12.97 30.85 -21.63
CA ALA A 164 13.07 32.11 -22.34
C ALA A 164 12.49 33.28 -21.53
N ALA A 165 12.96 34.49 -21.82
CA ALA A 165 12.37 35.71 -21.27
C ALA A 165 10.90 35.84 -21.66
N ARG A 166 10.09 36.40 -20.75
CA ARG A 166 8.64 36.45 -20.91
C ARG A 166 8.24 37.50 -21.97
N THR A 167 7.76 37.04 -23.12
CA THR A 167 7.24 37.91 -24.21
C THR A 167 5.71 37.89 -24.26
N SER A 168 5.08 38.93 -24.85
CA SER A 168 3.62 38.97 -25.02
C SER A 168 3.10 37.77 -25.82
N GLU A 169 3.79 37.40 -26.90
CA GLU A 169 3.44 36.27 -27.77
C GLU A 169 3.45 34.93 -27.04
N THR A 170 4.43 34.74 -26.14
CA THR A 170 4.54 33.53 -25.30
C THR A 170 3.34 33.44 -24.35
N VAL A 171 3.00 34.57 -23.71
CA VAL A 171 1.87 34.65 -22.78
C VAL A 171 0.56 34.35 -23.49
N ASP A 172 0.33 34.91 -24.67
CA ASP A 172 -0.91 34.69 -25.42
C ASP A 172 -1.03 33.26 -25.95
N THR A 173 0.09 32.65 -26.35
CA THR A 173 0.11 31.23 -26.73
C THR A 173 -0.23 30.33 -25.54
N ILE A 174 0.33 30.60 -24.35
CA ILE A 174 0.01 29.83 -23.14
C ILE A 174 -1.47 30.02 -22.77
N LYS A 175 -1.99 31.24 -22.80
CA LYS A 175 -3.43 31.50 -22.54
C LYS A 175 -4.32 30.70 -23.48
N ARG A 176 -3.99 30.64 -24.77
CA ARG A 176 -4.73 29.84 -25.75
C ARG A 176 -4.69 28.35 -25.42
N ILE A 177 -3.51 27.80 -25.10
CA ILE A 177 -3.38 26.39 -24.67
C ILE A 177 -4.25 26.10 -23.45
N LEU A 178 -4.19 26.97 -22.44
CA LEU A 178 -4.98 26.81 -21.21
C LEU A 178 -6.48 26.85 -21.52
N PHE A 179 -6.92 27.83 -22.31
CA PHE A 179 -8.32 27.99 -22.71
C PHE A 179 -8.85 26.77 -23.46
N GLU A 180 -8.11 26.25 -24.44
CA GLU A 180 -8.47 25.05 -25.20
C GLU A 180 -8.59 23.78 -24.32
N ASN A 181 -7.94 23.77 -23.15
CA ASN A 181 -8.03 22.67 -22.18
C ASN A 181 -9.04 22.94 -21.04
N GLY A 182 -9.91 23.94 -21.23
CA GLY A 182 -11.00 24.28 -20.32
C GLY A 182 -10.56 25.00 -19.05
N TYR A 183 -9.36 25.60 -19.03
CA TYR A 183 -8.92 26.44 -17.93
C TYR A 183 -9.37 27.89 -18.18
N ILE A 184 -10.13 28.45 -17.24
CA ILE A 184 -10.62 29.83 -17.29
C ILE A 184 -9.70 30.70 -16.43
N SER A 185 -9.50 31.96 -16.82
CA SER A 185 -8.69 32.92 -16.08
C SER A 185 -9.23 33.13 -14.66
N GLY A 186 -8.40 32.84 -13.66
CA GLY A 186 -8.70 33.07 -12.24
C GLY A 186 -7.59 32.52 -11.34
N ASN A 187 -7.34 33.18 -10.21
CA ASN A 187 -6.44 32.67 -9.19
C ASN A 187 -7.11 31.49 -8.48
N MET A 188 -6.76 30.28 -8.89
CA MET A 188 -7.16 29.07 -8.16
C MET A 188 -6.24 28.89 -6.95
N ALA A 189 -6.68 29.34 -5.79
CA ALA A 189 -6.10 28.87 -4.53
C ALA A 189 -6.32 27.36 -4.45
N THR A 190 -5.22 26.58 -4.48
CA THR A 190 -5.29 25.12 -4.38
C THR A 190 -4.64 24.66 -3.08
N TRP A 191 -5.24 23.68 -2.42
CA TRP A 191 -4.62 22.98 -1.31
C TRP A 191 -3.48 22.08 -1.80
N ARG A 192 -2.67 21.58 -0.87
CA ARG A 192 -1.64 20.57 -1.13
C ARG A 192 -1.86 19.37 -0.22
N PRO A 193 -1.62 18.15 -0.73
CA PRO A 193 -1.64 16.96 0.12
C PRO A 193 -0.55 17.06 1.19
N TYR A 194 -0.87 16.57 2.38
CA TYR A 194 0.03 16.51 3.51
C TYR A 194 1.18 15.56 3.16
N SER A 195 2.39 16.05 3.41
CA SER A 195 3.62 15.33 3.10
C SER A 195 4.60 15.59 4.24
N ALA A 196 4.75 14.60 5.12
CA ALA A 196 5.81 14.62 6.11
C ALA A 196 7.18 14.38 5.44
N PRO A 197 8.25 15.08 5.84
CA PRO A 197 9.63 14.70 5.54
C PRO A 197 9.86 13.25 5.99
N ASP A 198 10.49 12.44 5.14
CA ASP A 198 10.77 11.00 5.38
C ASP A 198 9.55 10.10 5.68
N GLY A 199 8.34 10.61 5.43
CA GLY A 199 7.11 9.87 5.69
C GLY A 199 6.85 8.72 4.71
N ILE A 200 6.17 7.67 5.20
CA ILE A 200 5.74 6.53 4.39
C ILE A 200 4.66 6.98 3.39
N THR A 201 4.79 6.56 2.13
CA THR A 201 3.81 6.95 1.09
C THR A 201 2.50 6.18 1.26
N LEU A 202 1.42 6.90 1.50
CA LEU A 202 0.05 6.37 1.56
C LEU A 202 -0.70 6.76 0.29
N VAL A 203 -0.93 5.76 -0.58
CA VAL A 203 -1.64 5.95 -1.85
C VAL A 203 -3.12 5.60 -1.69
N LEU A 204 -4.00 6.56 -1.94
CA LEU A 204 -5.45 6.43 -1.84
C LEU A 204 -6.13 6.71 -3.18
N PRO A 205 -7.26 6.05 -3.50
CA PRO A 205 -8.01 6.39 -4.70
C PRO A 205 -8.59 7.81 -4.61
N TYR A 206 -8.49 8.57 -5.70
CA TYR A 206 -9.17 9.85 -5.84
C TYR A 206 -10.62 9.62 -6.24
N LEU A 207 -11.55 10.00 -5.36
CA LEU A 207 -12.99 9.93 -5.62
C LEU A 207 -13.54 11.31 -6.00
N ASN A 208 -13.31 12.31 -5.15
CA ASN A 208 -13.67 13.69 -5.40
C ASN A 208 -12.88 14.64 -4.47
N GLU A 209 -12.99 15.93 -4.74
CA GLU A 209 -12.23 16.98 -4.05
C GLU A 209 -12.56 17.08 -2.55
N ARG A 210 -13.85 16.97 -2.19
CA ARG A 210 -14.33 17.10 -0.82
C ARG A 210 -13.74 15.99 0.07
N LEU A 211 -13.81 14.74 -0.38
CA LEU A 211 -13.26 13.60 0.35
C LEU A 211 -11.74 13.68 0.45
N ALA A 212 -11.06 14.05 -0.65
CA ALA A 212 -9.61 14.20 -0.64
C ALA A 212 -9.14 15.26 0.37
N GLN A 213 -9.83 16.41 0.44
CA GLN A 213 -9.55 17.46 1.42
C GLN A 213 -9.85 17.03 2.86
N GLN A 214 -10.94 16.30 3.10
CA GLN A 214 -11.28 15.77 4.43
C GLN A 214 -10.20 14.80 4.92
N VAL A 215 -9.82 13.82 4.08
CA VAL A 215 -8.72 12.89 4.39
C VAL A 215 -7.42 13.64 4.64
N ASN A 216 -7.12 14.63 3.80
CA ASN A 216 -5.94 15.47 3.97
C ASN A 216 -5.91 16.22 5.30
N ALA A 217 -7.06 16.78 5.71
CA ALA A 217 -7.20 17.47 6.99
C ALA A 217 -7.05 16.52 8.18
N ILE A 218 -7.62 15.32 8.11
CA ILE A 218 -7.49 14.28 9.14
C ILE A 218 -6.03 13.88 9.30
N VAL A 219 -5.35 13.55 8.20
CA VAL A 219 -3.95 13.14 8.24
C VAL A 219 -3.06 14.27 8.73
N LYS A 220 -3.29 15.51 8.28
CA LYS A 220 -2.55 16.68 8.76
C LYS A 220 -2.71 16.89 10.28
N ARG A 221 -3.92 16.68 10.82
CA ARG A 221 -4.18 16.79 12.27
C ARG A 221 -3.58 15.65 13.07
N SER A 222 -3.49 14.45 12.48
CA SER A 222 -2.96 13.25 13.14
C SER A 222 -1.45 13.26 13.36
N GLN A 223 -0.71 14.18 12.74
CA GLN A 223 0.76 14.28 12.80
C GLN A 223 1.51 12.98 12.44
N LEU A 224 0.85 12.07 11.71
CA LEU A 224 1.48 10.83 11.27
C LEU A 224 2.60 11.11 10.25
N PRO A 225 3.73 10.39 10.30
CA PRO A 225 4.82 10.54 9.34
C PRO A 225 4.45 9.87 8.00
N VAL A 226 3.47 10.45 7.30
CA VAL A 226 2.96 9.92 6.04
C VAL A 226 2.97 10.96 4.92
N ARG A 227 3.11 10.46 3.69
CA ARG A 227 3.03 11.23 2.46
C ARG A 227 1.77 10.80 1.70
N LEU A 228 0.75 11.66 1.72
CA LEU A 228 -0.51 11.37 1.04
C LEU A 228 -0.39 11.54 -0.47
N VAL A 229 -0.84 10.53 -1.21
CA VAL A 229 -0.94 10.55 -2.67
C VAL A 229 -2.33 10.09 -3.08
N PHE A 230 -3.04 10.92 -3.85
CA PHE A 230 -4.33 10.56 -4.43
C PHE A 230 -4.17 10.07 -5.87
N LYS A 231 -4.56 8.83 -6.12
CA LYS A 231 -4.44 8.17 -7.43
C LYS A 231 -5.75 8.29 -8.22
N PRO A 232 -5.76 8.91 -9.41
CA PRO A 232 -6.95 8.97 -10.25
C PRO A 232 -7.37 7.57 -10.75
N PRO A 233 -8.64 7.39 -11.16
CA PRO A 233 -9.10 6.12 -11.75
C PRO A 233 -8.32 5.78 -13.03
N PRO A 234 -8.21 4.49 -13.39
CA PRO A 234 -7.53 4.07 -14.60
C PRO A 234 -8.15 4.70 -15.85
N THR A 235 -7.31 5.03 -16.82
CA THR A 235 -7.78 5.67 -18.07
C THR A 235 -8.48 4.65 -18.97
N LEU A 236 -9.37 5.11 -19.86
CA LEU A 236 -9.96 4.25 -20.90
C LEU A 236 -8.88 3.58 -21.74
N LYS A 237 -7.76 4.26 -22.02
CA LYS A 237 -6.62 3.65 -22.70
C LYS A 237 -6.08 2.48 -21.90
N GLU A 238 -5.80 2.62 -20.60
CA GLU A 238 -5.31 1.51 -19.78
C GLU A 238 -6.31 0.34 -19.71
N ILE A 239 -7.61 0.63 -19.64
CA ILE A 239 -8.66 -0.38 -19.63
C ILE A 239 -8.74 -1.11 -20.97
N LEU A 240 -8.70 -0.38 -22.09
CA LEU A 240 -8.92 -0.90 -23.44
C LEU A 240 -7.64 -1.42 -24.12
N THR A 241 -6.47 -0.91 -23.76
CA THR A 241 -5.15 -1.31 -24.28
C THR A 241 -4.39 -2.19 -23.30
N SER A 242 -5.07 -2.84 -22.35
CA SER A 242 -4.55 -4.00 -21.63
C SER A 242 -4.41 -5.20 -22.58
N SER A 243 -3.64 -5.03 -23.66
CA SER A 243 -3.36 -6.05 -24.66
C SER A 243 -2.17 -6.93 -24.27
N ARG A 244 -1.50 -6.65 -23.14
CA ARG A 244 -0.44 -7.51 -22.57
C ARG A 244 -0.96 -8.72 -21.78
N VAL A 245 -2.26 -9.01 -21.86
CA VAL A 245 -2.85 -10.25 -21.31
C VAL A 245 -2.25 -11.51 -21.98
N TYR A 246 -1.67 -11.37 -23.17
CA TYR A 246 -1.12 -12.48 -23.96
C TYR A 246 0.40 -12.71 -23.84
N GLU A 247 1.14 -11.90 -23.07
CA GLU A 247 2.61 -11.96 -22.94
C GLU A 247 3.12 -12.75 -21.73
N ASN A 248 2.26 -13.43 -20.98
CA ASN A 248 2.73 -14.34 -19.94
C ASN A 248 3.13 -15.69 -20.57
N ARG A 249 4.26 -15.74 -21.31
CA ARG A 249 4.93 -17.01 -21.64
C ARG A 249 5.64 -17.52 -20.40
N CYS A 250 5.50 -18.79 -20.08
CA CYS A 250 6.20 -19.40 -18.95
C CYS A 250 7.66 -19.59 -19.28
N ASP A 251 8.52 -18.90 -18.53
CA ASP A 251 9.97 -18.98 -18.66
C ASP A 251 10.55 -20.33 -18.16
N GLU A 252 9.69 -21.29 -17.78
CA GLU A 252 10.12 -22.59 -17.27
C GLU A 252 9.97 -23.66 -18.35
N GLU A 253 11.07 -24.30 -18.72
CA GLU A 253 11.08 -25.51 -19.53
C GLU A 253 10.22 -26.60 -18.84
N GLU A 254 9.32 -27.22 -19.59
CA GLU A 254 8.39 -28.26 -19.10
C GLU A 254 7.45 -27.83 -17.95
N CYS A 255 6.95 -26.58 -17.96
CA CYS A 255 6.00 -26.15 -16.94
C CYS A 255 4.70 -26.99 -16.90
N ARG A 256 4.54 -27.77 -15.82
CA ARG A 256 3.38 -28.64 -15.57
C ARG A 256 2.02 -27.95 -15.49
N TYR A 257 1.98 -26.64 -15.29
CA TYR A 257 0.72 -25.87 -15.13
C TYR A 257 0.42 -24.96 -16.32
N CYS A 258 1.21 -25.02 -17.39
CA CYS A 258 0.96 -24.27 -18.62
C CYS A 258 0.24 -25.15 -19.65
N THR A 259 -0.90 -25.68 -19.26
CA THR A 259 -1.90 -26.30 -20.15
C THR A 259 -2.76 -25.21 -20.82
N ASP A 260 -3.80 -25.57 -21.58
CA ASP A 260 -4.68 -24.63 -22.31
C ASP A 260 -5.20 -23.46 -21.47
N LYS A 261 -5.38 -23.67 -20.15
CA LYS A 261 -5.87 -22.66 -19.20
C LYS A 261 -4.81 -21.64 -18.74
N LYS A 262 -3.52 -21.86 -19.05
CA LYS A 262 -2.35 -20.99 -18.75
C LYS A 262 -2.35 -20.37 -17.34
N ILE A 263 -2.58 -21.19 -16.31
CA ILE A 263 -2.73 -20.70 -14.92
C ILE A 263 -1.39 -20.36 -14.25
N CYS A 264 -0.28 -20.82 -14.81
CA CYS A 264 1.08 -20.74 -14.23
C CYS A 264 1.51 -19.32 -13.80
N HIS A 265 1.13 -18.30 -14.56
CA HIS A 265 1.53 -16.90 -14.34
C HIS A 265 0.53 -16.02 -13.62
N LEU A 266 -0.66 -16.54 -13.32
CA LEU A 266 -1.67 -15.74 -12.66
C LEU A 266 -1.16 -15.26 -11.30
N ARG A 267 -1.36 -13.97 -11.03
CA ARG A 267 -1.06 -13.30 -9.76
C ARG A 267 -2.34 -12.78 -9.15
N GLY A 268 -2.31 -12.55 -7.84
CA GLY A 268 -3.49 -12.06 -7.11
C GLY A 268 -4.66 -13.04 -7.27
N THR A 269 -4.41 -14.34 -7.04
CA THR A 269 -5.41 -15.40 -7.25
C THR A 269 -5.85 -16.04 -5.96
N VAL A 270 -7.10 -16.51 -5.96
CA VAL A 270 -7.62 -17.49 -5.01
C VAL A 270 -7.90 -18.76 -5.81
N TYR A 271 -7.40 -19.89 -5.32
CA TYR A 271 -7.46 -21.16 -6.04
C TYR A 271 -7.90 -22.30 -5.11
N LEU A 272 -8.52 -23.31 -5.72
CA LEU A 272 -8.93 -24.57 -5.10
C LEU A 272 -8.02 -25.67 -5.63
N ILE A 273 -7.49 -26.49 -4.73
CA ILE A 273 -6.76 -27.71 -5.04
C ILE A 273 -7.62 -28.89 -4.60
N LYS A 274 -7.76 -29.90 -5.46
CA LYS A 274 -8.41 -31.17 -5.14
C LYS A 274 -7.37 -32.28 -5.22
N CYS A 275 -7.19 -33.03 -4.14
CA CYS A 275 -6.30 -34.19 -4.11
C CYS A 275 -6.89 -35.30 -4.98
N ASN A 276 -6.10 -35.85 -5.92
CA ASN A 276 -6.59 -36.93 -6.79
C ASN A 276 -6.65 -38.28 -6.07
N GLY A 277 -5.90 -38.46 -4.99
CA GLY A 277 -5.87 -39.71 -4.23
C GLY A 277 -7.09 -39.92 -3.32
N CYS A 278 -7.61 -38.86 -2.69
CA CYS A 278 -8.72 -38.97 -1.72
C CYS A 278 -9.87 -37.99 -1.96
N GLY A 279 -9.76 -37.09 -2.94
CA GLY A 279 -10.79 -36.10 -3.26
C GLY A 279 -10.88 -34.90 -2.30
N GLN A 280 -10.12 -34.89 -1.20
CA GLN A 280 -10.09 -33.78 -0.24
C GLN A 280 -9.57 -32.50 -0.88
N ARG A 281 -10.03 -31.36 -0.35
CA ARG A 281 -9.87 -30.04 -0.95
C ARG A 281 -9.01 -29.13 -0.10
N TYR A 282 -8.34 -28.20 -0.77
CA TYR A 282 -7.60 -27.08 -0.18
C TYR A 282 -7.96 -25.80 -0.90
N VAL A 283 -8.19 -24.70 -0.18
CA VAL A 283 -8.31 -23.36 -0.76
C VAL A 283 -7.16 -22.51 -0.26
N GLY A 284 -6.51 -21.78 -1.17
CA GLY A 284 -5.42 -20.88 -0.83
C GLY A 284 -5.36 -19.65 -1.73
N GLU A 285 -4.61 -18.63 -1.29
CA GLU A 285 -4.26 -17.47 -2.09
C GLU A 285 -2.79 -17.44 -2.55
N SER A 286 -2.55 -16.68 -3.63
CA SER A 286 -1.21 -16.28 -4.03
C SER A 286 -1.20 -14.88 -4.64
N GLY A 287 -0.44 -13.96 -4.03
CA GLY A 287 0.00 -12.70 -4.65
C GLY A 287 1.17 -12.88 -5.64
N ARG A 288 1.93 -13.96 -5.52
CA ARG A 288 3.04 -14.34 -6.43
C ARG A 288 2.50 -15.17 -7.60
N PRO A 289 3.28 -15.39 -8.69
CA PRO A 289 2.88 -16.31 -9.76
C PRO A 289 2.42 -17.66 -9.18
N LEU A 290 1.22 -18.09 -9.57
CA LEU A 290 0.53 -19.24 -8.98
C LEU A 290 1.39 -20.51 -9.03
N ARG A 291 2.15 -20.72 -10.12
CA ARG A 291 3.12 -21.82 -10.26
C ARG A 291 4.02 -21.98 -9.04
N LYS A 292 4.67 -20.90 -8.60
CA LYS A 292 5.62 -20.94 -7.46
C LYS A 292 4.94 -21.47 -6.20
N ARG A 293 3.68 -21.10 -5.99
CA ARG A 293 2.89 -21.55 -4.85
C ARG A 293 2.47 -23.01 -4.98
N LEU A 294 2.07 -23.45 -6.17
CA LEU A 294 1.76 -24.86 -6.44
C LEU A 294 2.99 -25.77 -6.28
N ASP A 295 4.17 -25.30 -6.69
CA ASP A 295 5.44 -26.02 -6.50
C ASP A 295 5.87 -26.10 -5.04
N GLU A 296 5.57 -25.09 -4.22
CA GLU A 296 5.71 -25.16 -2.76
C GLU A 296 4.84 -26.29 -2.18
N HIS A 297 3.57 -26.37 -2.59
CA HIS A 297 2.65 -27.43 -2.14
C HIS A 297 3.08 -28.83 -2.62
N ARG A 298 3.53 -28.97 -3.86
CA ARG A 298 4.02 -30.24 -4.40
C ARG A 298 5.33 -30.69 -3.73
N ARG A 299 6.23 -29.76 -3.39
CA ARG A 299 7.42 -30.07 -2.59
C ARG A 299 7.05 -30.57 -1.18
N ALA A 300 6.04 -29.97 -0.55
CA ALA A 300 5.52 -30.42 0.74
C ALA A 300 4.95 -31.86 0.67
N PHE A 301 4.24 -32.22 -0.41
CA PHE A 301 3.80 -33.59 -0.66
C PHE A 301 4.94 -34.59 -0.81
N ASN A 302 5.98 -34.23 -1.57
CA ASN A 302 7.10 -35.12 -1.89
C ASN A 302 8.10 -35.26 -0.72
N ARG A 303 8.26 -34.21 0.08
CA ARG A 303 9.23 -34.15 1.19
C ARG A 303 8.54 -33.64 2.47
N PRO A 304 7.58 -34.40 3.05
CA PRO A 304 6.81 -33.93 4.19
C PRO A 304 7.67 -33.62 5.42
N GLN A 305 8.76 -34.36 5.61
CA GLN A 305 9.72 -34.14 6.71
C GLN A 305 10.45 -32.78 6.64
N ALA A 306 10.68 -32.25 5.43
CA ALA A 306 11.32 -30.94 5.25
C ALA A 306 10.37 -29.75 5.50
N TYR A 307 9.05 -30.00 5.50
CA TYR A 307 8.03 -28.96 5.67
C TYR A 307 6.96 -29.39 6.69
N PRO A 308 7.32 -29.71 7.95
CA PRO A 308 6.43 -30.39 8.88
C PRO A 308 5.16 -29.60 9.26
N ARG A 309 5.21 -28.26 9.16
CA ARG A 309 4.06 -27.36 9.47
C ARG A 309 3.15 -27.08 8.27
N ASN A 310 3.47 -27.55 7.07
CA ASN A 310 2.67 -27.30 5.86
C ASN A 310 1.43 -28.22 5.84
N SER A 311 0.27 -27.68 5.45
CA SER A 311 -1.00 -28.43 5.34
C SER A 311 -0.89 -29.66 4.44
N PHE A 312 -0.14 -29.56 3.35
CA PHE A 312 0.07 -30.66 2.41
C PHE A 312 1.00 -31.73 2.96
N SER A 313 2.03 -31.37 3.73
CA SER A 313 2.88 -32.35 4.43
C SER A 313 2.07 -33.14 5.46
N ARG A 314 1.21 -32.45 6.22
CA ARG A 314 0.32 -33.10 7.19
C ARG A 314 -0.67 -34.02 6.50
N HIS A 315 -1.37 -33.53 5.47
CA HIS A 315 -2.30 -34.33 4.69
C HIS A 315 -1.61 -35.57 4.08
N ARG A 316 -0.37 -35.41 3.58
CA ARG A 316 0.47 -36.52 3.11
C ARG A 316 0.70 -37.56 4.19
N THR A 317 1.10 -37.16 5.40
CA THR A 317 1.45 -38.10 6.47
C THR A 317 0.22 -38.72 7.15
N THR A 318 -0.93 -38.03 7.17
CA THR A 318 -2.14 -38.52 7.85
C THR A 318 -3.09 -39.29 6.95
N VAL A 319 -3.16 -38.97 5.65
CA VAL A 319 -4.12 -39.59 4.71
C VAL A 319 -3.42 -40.53 3.72
N HIS A 320 -2.22 -40.18 3.26
CA HIS A 320 -1.50 -40.91 2.21
C HIS A 320 -0.13 -41.42 2.70
N THR A 321 -0.10 -42.04 3.89
CA THR A 321 1.13 -42.43 4.58
C THR A 321 1.94 -43.50 3.83
N ARG A 322 1.26 -44.46 3.21
CA ARG A 322 1.89 -45.64 2.56
C ARG A 322 1.85 -45.61 1.03
N ASP A 323 1.15 -44.63 0.45
CA ASP A 323 0.97 -44.53 -1.00
C ASP A 323 2.06 -43.69 -1.65
N SER A 324 2.20 -43.74 -2.97
CA SER A 324 2.97 -42.74 -3.73
C SER A 324 2.39 -41.32 -3.54
N PRO A 325 3.19 -40.24 -3.63
CA PRO A 325 2.69 -38.87 -3.50
C PRO A 325 1.51 -38.62 -4.44
N PRO A 326 0.33 -38.21 -3.94
CA PRO A 326 -0.82 -38.01 -4.78
C PRO A 326 -0.61 -36.78 -5.69
N GLU A 327 -1.11 -36.88 -6.92
CA GLU A 327 -1.30 -35.72 -7.77
C GLU A 327 -2.48 -34.88 -7.29
N PHE A 328 -2.59 -33.65 -7.80
CA PHE A 328 -3.70 -32.77 -7.47
C PHE A 328 -4.14 -31.93 -8.67
N GLU A 329 -5.45 -31.69 -8.75
CA GLU A 329 -6.07 -30.81 -9.73
C GLU A 329 -6.23 -29.39 -9.15
N VAL A 330 -6.03 -28.36 -9.98
CA VAL A 330 -6.12 -26.96 -9.58
C VAL A 330 -7.22 -26.24 -10.36
N THR A 331 -8.14 -25.60 -9.62
CA THR A 331 -9.16 -24.71 -10.17
C THR A 331 -8.94 -23.29 -9.66
N VAL A 332 -8.82 -22.32 -10.57
CA VAL A 332 -8.71 -20.90 -10.20
C VAL A 332 -10.12 -20.37 -9.92
N LEU A 333 -10.38 -19.94 -8.69
CA LEU A 333 -11.68 -19.42 -8.25
C LEU A 333 -11.81 -17.92 -8.54
N HIS A 334 -10.77 -17.14 -8.25
CA HIS A 334 -10.74 -15.69 -8.46
C HIS A 334 -9.41 -15.23 -9.07
N ARG A 335 -9.47 -14.17 -9.88
CA ARG A 335 -8.33 -13.56 -10.60
C ARG A 335 -8.25 -12.06 -10.32
N HIS A 336 -7.08 -11.46 -10.53
CA HIS A 336 -6.85 -10.00 -10.49
C HIS A 336 -7.14 -9.33 -9.14
N LEU A 337 -6.92 -10.04 -8.02
CA LEU A 337 -7.02 -9.49 -6.67
C LEU A 337 -5.66 -8.96 -6.22
N ASP A 338 -5.27 -7.80 -6.75
CA ASP A 338 -3.96 -7.20 -6.49
C ASP A 338 -3.83 -6.68 -5.04
N ASN A 339 -4.92 -6.16 -4.48
CA ASN A 339 -4.98 -5.74 -3.07
C ASN A 339 -4.89 -6.98 -2.14
N PRO A 340 -3.90 -7.04 -1.23
CA PRO A 340 -3.77 -8.14 -0.28
C PRO A 340 -5.01 -8.36 0.60
N VAL A 341 -5.72 -7.29 0.96
CA VAL A 341 -6.92 -7.36 1.81
C VAL A 341 -8.06 -8.04 1.06
N ASP A 342 -8.37 -7.57 -0.15
CA ASP A 342 -9.44 -8.13 -0.99
C ASP A 342 -9.17 -9.61 -1.30
N ARG A 343 -7.91 -9.96 -1.56
CA ARG A 343 -7.51 -11.33 -1.82
C ARG A 343 -7.73 -12.25 -0.62
N LYS A 344 -7.36 -11.81 0.59
CA LYS A 344 -7.63 -12.55 1.83
C LYS A 344 -9.13 -12.67 2.13
N ILE A 345 -9.90 -11.63 1.85
CA ILE A 345 -11.37 -11.67 2.00
C ILE A 345 -11.97 -12.73 1.08
N MET A 346 -11.54 -12.76 -0.18
CA MET A 346 -12.05 -13.73 -1.16
C MET A 346 -11.60 -15.16 -0.86
N GLU A 347 -10.35 -15.37 -0.40
CA GLU A 347 -9.87 -16.65 0.10
C GLU A 347 -10.74 -17.17 1.25
N ALA A 348 -10.99 -16.34 2.26
CA ALA A 348 -11.83 -16.69 3.40
C ALA A 348 -13.27 -17.03 2.98
N ARG A 349 -13.83 -16.32 1.99
CA ARG A 349 -15.16 -16.58 1.44
C ARG A 349 -15.24 -17.95 0.78
N GLU A 350 -14.24 -18.31 -0.02
CA GLU A 350 -14.23 -19.61 -0.71
C GLU A 350 -13.90 -20.77 0.24
N ILE A 351 -13.05 -20.57 1.26
CA ILE A 351 -12.87 -21.56 2.33
C ILE A 351 -14.21 -21.85 3.02
N LYS A 352 -15.00 -20.81 3.32
CA LYS A 352 -16.34 -20.99 3.91
C LYS A 352 -17.27 -21.78 2.99
N ARG A 353 -17.25 -21.46 1.69
CA ARG A 353 -18.12 -22.06 0.69
C ARG A 353 -17.82 -23.55 0.48
N TYR A 354 -16.54 -23.91 0.42
CA TYR A 354 -16.12 -25.26 0.06
C TYR A 354 -15.77 -26.16 1.25
N GLN A 355 -15.60 -25.59 2.45
CA GLN A 355 -15.18 -26.29 3.67
C GLN A 355 -14.03 -27.29 3.44
N PRO A 356 -12.88 -26.83 2.91
CA PRO A 356 -11.78 -27.69 2.48
C PRO A 356 -11.12 -28.43 3.65
N GLU A 357 -10.99 -29.75 3.54
CA GLU A 357 -10.51 -30.65 4.58
C GLU A 357 -8.99 -30.57 4.79
N ILE A 358 -8.23 -30.19 3.76
CA ILE A 358 -6.76 -30.10 3.80
C ILE A 358 -6.32 -28.82 4.50
N ASN A 359 -7.13 -27.74 4.48
CA ASN A 359 -6.76 -26.49 5.12
C ASN A 359 -6.48 -26.72 6.62
N ASN A 360 -5.37 -26.17 7.11
CA ASN A 360 -5.15 -26.12 8.55
C ASN A 360 -6.23 -25.19 9.12
N LEU A 361 -7.19 -25.75 9.86
CA LEU A 361 -8.24 -25.01 10.59
C LEU A 361 -7.69 -24.12 11.72
N ILE A 362 -6.41 -23.76 11.67
CA ILE A 362 -5.68 -23.12 12.74
C ILE A 362 -5.07 -21.82 12.18
N LEU A 363 -5.63 -20.70 12.67
CA LEU A 363 -5.02 -19.37 12.86
C LEU A 363 -5.05 -18.25 11.78
N HIS A 364 -5.59 -18.41 10.56
CA HIS A 364 -5.75 -17.25 9.65
C HIS A 364 -7.19 -16.81 9.36
N ASN A 365 -8.19 -17.65 9.65
CA ASN A 365 -9.57 -17.28 9.43
C ASN A 365 -10.20 -16.52 10.60
N PHE A 366 -9.77 -16.68 11.85
CA PHE A 366 -10.53 -16.11 12.98
C PHE A 366 -10.66 -14.58 12.99
N ALA A 367 -9.68 -13.81 12.47
CA ALA A 367 -9.78 -12.35 12.49
C ALA A 367 -10.70 -11.76 11.40
N VAL A 368 -10.69 -12.32 10.17
CA VAL A 368 -11.48 -11.79 9.04
C VAL A 368 -12.82 -12.51 8.88
N HIS A 369 -12.88 -13.81 9.24
CA HIS A 369 -14.09 -14.63 9.20
C HIS A 369 -15.09 -14.21 10.28
N SER A 370 -14.63 -13.68 11.41
CA SER A 370 -15.49 -13.07 12.41
C SER A 370 -16.13 -11.79 11.85
N LEU A 371 -15.34 -10.82 11.38
CA LEU A 371 -15.81 -9.50 10.92
C LEU A 371 -17.00 -9.49 9.94
N LEU A 372 -17.05 -10.46 9.02
CA LEU A 372 -18.07 -10.50 7.96
C LEU A 372 -19.34 -11.28 8.35
N LEU A 373 -19.32 -12.03 9.45
CA LEU A 373 -20.46 -12.79 9.98
C LEU A 373 -21.04 -12.22 11.27
N LEU A 374 -20.35 -11.24 11.85
CA LEU A 374 -20.85 -10.49 12.99
C LEU A 374 -22.16 -9.79 12.65
N SER A 375 -23.13 -9.88 13.56
CA SER A 375 -24.34 -9.08 13.51
C SER A 375 -23.97 -7.59 13.40
N PRO A 376 -24.85 -6.72 12.88
CA PRO A 376 -24.60 -5.27 12.84
C PRO A 376 -24.12 -4.73 14.19
N HIS A 377 -24.66 -5.29 15.27
CA HIS A 377 -24.29 -5.03 16.65
C HIS A 377 -22.83 -5.36 16.95
N THR A 378 -22.36 -6.57 16.68
CA THR A 378 -20.96 -6.94 16.99
C THR A 378 -19.94 -6.26 16.07
N ARG A 379 -20.32 -5.83 14.85
CA ARG A 379 -19.45 -5.00 13.99
C ARG A 379 -19.23 -3.61 14.56
N MET A 380 -20.24 -3.04 15.22
CA MET A 380 -20.16 -1.72 15.85
C MET A 380 -19.16 -1.73 17.01
N PHE A 381 -19.25 -2.73 17.90
CA PHE A 381 -18.30 -2.90 19.00
C PHE A 381 -16.88 -3.14 18.49
N LEU A 382 -16.70 -4.00 17.50
CA LEU A 382 -15.37 -4.25 16.96
C LEU A 382 -14.73 -3.00 16.30
N ALA A 383 -15.55 -2.15 15.67
CA ALA A 383 -15.10 -0.87 15.13
C ALA A 383 -14.79 0.16 16.24
N ALA A 384 -15.45 0.07 17.40
CA ALA A 384 -15.09 0.84 18.59
C ALA A 384 -13.76 0.33 19.19
N GLU A 385 -13.63 -0.99 19.40
CA GLU A 385 -12.43 -1.65 19.93
C GLU A 385 -11.19 -1.39 19.08
N THR A 386 -11.31 -1.48 17.75
CA THR A 386 -10.19 -1.24 16.82
C THR A 386 -9.78 0.23 16.80
N ASP A 387 -10.74 1.15 16.76
CA ASP A 387 -10.47 2.59 16.79
C ASP A 387 -9.84 3.01 18.13
N PHE A 388 -10.31 2.43 19.24
CA PHE A 388 -9.73 2.62 20.55
C PHE A 388 -8.28 2.14 20.59
N GLY A 389 -8.00 0.92 20.13
CA GLY A 389 -6.64 0.37 20.07
C GLY A 389 -5.69 1.19 19.19
N LEU A 390 -6.16 1.69 18.04
CA LEU A 390 -5.37 2.57 17.17
C LEU A 390 -5.08 3.92 17.82
N LYS A 391 -6.05 4.51 18.53
CA LYS A 391 -5.86 5.74 19.29
C LYS A 391 -4.86 5.55 20.44
N MET A 392 -4.91 4.43 21.15
CA MET A 392 -3.93 4.11 22.18
C MET A 392 -2.51 4.04 21.61
N LEU A 393 -2.33 3.40 20.44
CA LEU A 393 -1.03 3.34 19.77
C LEU A 393 -0.56 4.73 19.29
N GLN A 394 -1.47 5.60 18.85
CA GLN A 394 -1.13 6.99 18.49
C GLN A 394 -0.62 7.82 19.67
N HIS A 395 -1.04 7.49 20.89
CA HIS A 395 -0.64 8.19 22.12
C HIS A 395 0.57 7.55 22.79
N ALA A 396 1.05 6.41 22.27
CA ALA A 396 2.25 5.76 22.80
C ALA A 396 3.52 6.54 22.42
N PRO A 397 4.49 6.68 23.34
CA PRO A 397 5.75 7.36 23.05
C PRO A 397 6.53 6.63 21.94
N ALA A 398 6.94 7.38 20.91
CA ALA A 398 7.60 6.82 19.72
C ALA A 398 8.99 6.22 19.98
N ASN A 399 9.59 6.53 21.13
CA ASN A 399 10.97 6.17 21.46
C ASN A 399 11.08 4.98 22.43
N GLU A 400 9.96 4.37 22.81
CA GLU A 400 9.93 3.28 23.77
C GLU A 400 9.24 2.03 23.19
N SER A 401 9.70 0.86 23.62
CA SER A 401 9.00 -0.39 23.31
C SER A 401 7.79 -0.51 24.23
N VAL A 402 6.60 -0.39 23.65
CA VAL A 402 5.33 -0.43 24.40
C VAL A 402 4.51 -1.64 23.95
N VAL A 403 4.04 -2.44 24.91
CA VAL A 403 3.07 -3.51 24.70
C VAL A 403 1.80 -3.18 25.49
N VAL A 404 0.69 -3.00 24.79
CA VAL A 404 -0.60 -2.65 25.37
C VAL A 404 -1.66 -3.58 24.81
N SER A 405 -2.59 -4.01 25.68
CA SER A 405 -3.81 -4.73 25.30
C SER A 405 -4.98 -3.75 25.33
N PRO A 406 -5.47 -3.27 24.17
CA PRO A 406 -6.65 -2.40 24.11
C PRO A 406 -7.86 -3.02 24.79
N LEU A 407 -8.01 -4.35 24.64
CA LEU A 407 -9.13 -5.09 25.20
C LEU A 407 -9.12 -5.08 26.75
N SER A 408 -7.95 -5.21 27.36
CA SER A 408 -7.80 -5.12 28.82
C SER A 408 -8.23 -3.75 29.35
N VAL A 409 -7.89 -2.68 28.64
CA VAL A 409 -8.28 -1.31 29.03
C VAL A 409 -9.77 -1.08 28.82
N ILE A 410 -10.35 -1.64 27.76
CA ILE A 410 -11.79 -1.58 27.51
C ILE A 410 -12.58 -2.29 28.62
N PHE A 411 -12.10 -3.43 29.15
CA PHE A 411 -12.71 -4.06 30.32
C PHE A 411 -12.66 -3.16 31.56
N ALA A 412 -11.53 -2.47 31.79
CA ALA A 412 -11.43 -1.46 32.86
C ALA A 412 -12.49 -0.36 32.70
N MET A 413 -12.59 0.21 31.49
CA MET A 413 -13.55 1.26 31.18
C MET A 413 -14.99 0.77 31.30
N SER A 414 -15.28 -0.50 30.95
CA SER A 414 -16.60 -1.10 31.08
C SER A 414 -17.03 -1.28 32.54
N MET A 415 -16.08 -1.62 33.43
CA MET A 415 -16.35 -1.66 34.87
C MET A 415 -16.67 -0.25 35.41
N ILE A 416 -15.90 0.77 35.02
CA ILE A 416 -16.17 2.16 35.40
C ILE A 416 -17.52 2.62 34.84
N GLN A 417 -17.84 2.26 33.60
CA GLN A 417 -19.11 2.60 32.95
C GLN A 417 -20.32 2.04 33.71
N ALA A 418 -20.20 0.85 34.31
CA ALA A 418 -21.27 0.24 35.09
C ALA A 418 -21.59 1.02 36.38
N GLY A 419 -20.61 1.71 36.97
CA GLY A 419 -20.79 2.55 38.17
C GLY A 419 -21.00 4.04 37.87
N ALA A 420 -20.68 4.48 36.64
CA ALA A 420 -20.75 5.88 36.25
C ALA A 420 -22.19 6.33 35.90
N LYS A 421 -22.48 7.61 36.12
CA LYS A 421 -23.71 8.30 35.69
C LYS A 421 -23.36 9.57 34.90
N GLY A 422 -24.37 10.19 34.29
CA GLY A 422 -24.25 11.50 33.64
C GLY A 422 -23.19 11.59 32.53
N THR A 423 -22.43 12.68 32.56
CA THR A 423 -21.41 13.02 31.55
C THR A 423 -20.27 12.00 31.50
N THR A 424 -19.80 11.52 32.65
CA THR A 424 -18.74 10.51 32.77
C THR A 424 -19.13 9.23 32.04
N LYS A 425 -20.38 8.76 32.24
CA LYS A 425 -20.91 7.58 31.53
C LYS A 425 -20.95 7.80 30.01
N SER A 426 -21.44 8.97 29.57
CA SER A 426 -21.53 9.32 28.16
C SER A 426 -20.17 9.33 27.47
N GLN A 427 -19.16 9.93 28.10
CA GLN A 427 -17.80 9.99 27.55
C GLN A 427 -17.18 8.60 27.38
N ILE A 428 -17.43 7.69 28.33
CA ILE A 428 -16.96 6.30 28.21
C ILE A 428 -17.69 5.58 27.07
N ASN A 429 -19.02 5.70 27.00
CA ASN A 429 -19.83 5.09 25.93
C ASN A 429 -19.39 5.55 24.53
N ASP A 430 -19.07 6.84 24.34
CA ASP A 430 -18.60 7.36 23.05
C ASP A 430 -17.31 6.66 22.57
N VAL A 431 -16.48 6.21 23.52
CA VAL A 431 -15.19 5.58 23.24
C VAL A 431 -15.35 4.07 23.01
N ILE A 432 -16.09 3.36 23.88
CA ILE A 432 -16.12 1.90 23.88
C ILE A 432 -17.36 1.29 23.21
N SER A 433 -18.44 2.03 23.00
CA SER A 433 -19.69 1.49 22.46
C SER A 433 -20.24 2.23 21.23
N LYS A 434 -19.76 3.45 20.94
CA LYS A 434 -20.13 4.24 19.74
C LYS A 434 -21.65 4.33 19.50
N GLY A 435 -22.43 4.46 20.56
CA GLY A 435 -23.89 4.64 20.50
C GLY A 435 -24.72 3.38 20.77
N ALA A 436 -24.11 2.28 21.25
CA ALA A 436 -24.87 1.15 21.79
C ALA A 436 -25.59 1.50 23.10
N SER A 437 -26.63 0.74 23.44
CA SER A 437 -27.28 0.86 24.76
C SER A 437 -26.34 0.38 25.87
N ASP A 438 -26.60 0.82 27.11
CA ASP A 438 -25.79 0.43 28.27
C ASP A 438 -25.87 -1.08 28.54
N GLU A 439 -27.06 -1.68 28.38
CA GLU A 439 -27.29 -3.12 28.55
C GLU A 439 -26.50 -3.91 27.50
N ASP A 440 -26.60 -3.51 26.24
CA ASP A 440 -25.87 -4.13 25.13
C ASP A 440 -24.36 -4.05 25.31
N THR A 441 -23.86 -2.93 25.82
CA THR A 441 -22.44 -2.70 26.09
C THR A 441 -21.95 -3.63 27.19
N ALA A 442 -22.70 -3.71 28.29
CA ALA A 442 -22.36 -4.57 29.41
C ALA A 442 -22.39 -6.06 29.02
N ASP A 443 -23.38 -6.47 28.23
CA ASP A 443 -23.52 -7.86 27.79
C ASP A 443 -22.46 -8.27 26.77
N HIS A 444 -22.14 -7.39 25.82
CA HIS A 444 -21.06 -7.63 24.85
C HIS A 444 -19.72 -7.83 25.55
N TYR A 445 -19.32 -6.89 26.42
CA TYR A 445 -18.01 -6.97 27.08
C TYR A 445 -17.94 -8.06 28.15
N SER A 446 -19.05 -8.40 28.81
CA SER A 446 -19.09 -9.56 29.70
C SER A 446 -18.88 -10.87 28.92
N LYS A 447 -19.60 -11.05 27.81
CA LYS A 447 -19.44 -12.23 26.95
C LYS A 447 -18.03 -12.31 26.36
N LEU A 448 -17.48 -11.19 25.93
CA LEU A 448 -16.13 -11.12 25.39
C LEU A 448 -15.09 -11.47 26.45
N SER A 449 -15.24 -10.99 27.70
CA SER A 449 -14.37 -11.35 28.82
C SER A 449 -14.38 -12.86 29.08
N GLN A 450 -15.55 -13.49 29.12
CA GLN A 450 -15.69 -14.94 29.29
C GLN A 450 -15.09 -15.74 28.12
N GLN A 451 -15.28 -15.28 26.87
CA GLN A 451 -14.69 -15.92 25.69
C GLN A 451 -13.16 -15.87 25.72
N VAL A 452 -12.58 -14.76 26.18
CA VAL A 452 -11.12 -14.64 26.31
C VAL A 452 -10.60 -15.57 27.40
N LEU A 453 -11.30 -15.74 28.52
CA LEU A 453 -10.91 -16.66 29.59
C LEU A 453 -11.04 -18.15 29.22
N THR A 454 -11.90 -18.48 28.25
CA THR A 454 -12.22 -19.87 27.84
C THR A 454 -11.56 -20.29 26.52
N ALA A 455 -10.68 -19.45 25.95
CA ALA A 455 -9.96 -19.77 24.72
C ALA A 455 -9.05 -21.00 24.89
N THR A 456 -9.19 -21.99 24.00
CA THR A 456 -8.53 -23.31 24.12
C THR A 456 -7.64 -23.70 22.92
N ASP A 457 -7.54 -22.86 21.89
CA ASP A 457 -6.79 -23.16 20.65
C ASP A 457 -5.29 -22.84 20.75
N GLY A 458 -4.59 -23.47 21.71
CA GLY A 458 -3.12 -23.43 21.81
C GLY A 458 -2.52 -22.10 22.28
N VAL A 459 -3.36 -21.18 22.76
CA VAL A 459 -2.97 -19.91 23.39
C VAL A 459 -3.47 -19.93 24.83
N GLN A 460 -2.57 -19.75 25.79
CA GLN A 460 -2.97 -19.54 27.18
C GLN A 460 -3.27 -18.05 27.39
N THR A 461 -4.52 -17.74 27.72
CA THR A 461 -4.97 -16.38 28.05
C THR A 461 -5.24 -16.27 29.55
N ARG A 462 -4.72 -15.21 30.16
CA ARG A 462 -4.97 -14.86 31.56
C ARG A 462 -5.36 -13.40 31.62
N ILE A 463 -6.50 -13.10 32.22
CA ILE A 463 -6.96 -11.74 32.50
C ILE A 463 -7.28 -11.64 33.98
N ALA A 464 -6.73 -10.62 34.63
CA ALA A 464 -6.99 -10.32 36.03
C ALA A 464 -7.53 -8.88 36.12
N ASN A 465 -8.78 -8.76 36.56
CA ASN A 465 -9.44 -7.49 36.82
C ASN A 465 -9.57 -7.30 38.33
N ALA A 466 -9.21 -6.12 38.84
CA ALA A 466 -9.44 -5.78 40.23
C ALA A 466 -9.82 -4.31 40.38
N PHE A 467 -10.73 -4.06 41.32
CA PHE A 467 -11.22 -2.74 41.70
C PHE A 467 -10.83 -2.50 43.16
N PHE A 468 -10.04 -1.46 43.40
CA PHE A 468 -9.54 -1.14 44.73
C PHE A 468 -10.09 0.20 45.20
N LEU A 469 -10.62 0.20 46.41
CA LEU A 469 -11.30 1.34 47.03
C LEU A 469 -10.62 1.71 48.35
N ASN A 470 -10.64 2.99 48.74
CA ASN A 470 -10.19 3.37 50.08
C ASN A 470 -11.13 2.82 51.15
N LYS A 471 -10.59 2.40 52.31
CA LYS A 471 -11.36 1.87 53.45
C LYS A 471 -12.45 2.81 53.97
N GLY A 472 -12.35 4.11 53.70
CA GLY A 472 -13.35 5.10 54.08
C GLY A 472 -14.64 5.09 53.26
N TYR A 473 -14.70 4.29 52.19
CA TYR A 473 -15.87 4.20 51.32
C TYR A 473 -16.45 2.78 51.33
N GLU A 474 -17.77 2.67 51.14
CA GLU A 474 -18.46 1.39 50.94
C GLU A 474 -18.92 1.28 49.49
N VAL A 475 -18.72 0.11 48.88
CA VAL A 475 -19.19 -0.17 47.52
C VAL A 475 -20.65 -0.58 47.56
N GLU A 476 -21.47 -0.02 46.67
CA GLU A 476 -22.85 -0.45 46.50
C GLU A 476 -22.89 -1.93 46.08
N LYS A 477 -23.63 -2.76 46.82
CA LYS A 477 -23.66 -4.22 46.62
C LYS A 477 -24.07 -4.62 45.20
N ASP A 478 -25.04 -3.93 44.63
CA ASP A 478 -25.52 -4.20 43.26
C ASP A 478 -24.41 -3.97 42.22
N TYR A 479 -23.56 -2.96 42.44
CA TYR A 479 -22.40 -2.70 41.58
C TYR A 479 -21.30 -3.74 41.79
N GLU A 480 -20.97 -4.08 43.04
CA GLU A 480 -19.99 -5.12 43.38
C GLU A 480 -20.36 -6.46 42.74
N GLU A 481 -21.62 -6.87 42.87
CA GLU A 481 -22.15 -8.09 42.26
C GLU A 481 -22.08 -8.03 40.72
N ALA A 482 -22.41 -6.88 40.13
CA ALA A 482 -22.37 -6.71 38.67
C ALA A 482 -20.96 -6.87 38.11
N ILE A 483 -19.94 -6.22 38.68
CA ILE A 483 -18.57 -6.29 38.15
C ILE A 483 -17.89 -7.63 38.47
N THR A 484 -18.20 -8.22 39.63
CA THR A 484 -17.69 -9.55 39.99
C THR A 484 -18.24 -10.61 39.04
N LYS A 485 -19.54 -10.57 38.74
CA LYS A 485 -20.19 -11.55 37.86
C LYS A 485 -19.82 -11.34 36.39
N LYS A 486 -19.82 -10.09 35.91
CA LYS A 486 -19.64 -9.79 34.47
C LYS A 486 -18.18 -9.82 34.02
N PHE A 487 -17.24 -9.48 34.90
CA PHE A 487 -15.82 -9.29 34.55
C PHE A 487 -14.85 -10.12 35.40
N SER A 488 -15.36 -10.98 36.30
CA SER A 488 -14.56 -11.73 37.27
C SER A 488 -13.64 -10.81 38.09
N ALA A 489 -14.11 -9.58 38.36
CA ALA A 489 -13.34 -8.57 39.04
C ALA A 489 -13.26 -8.86 40.53
N LYS A 490 -12.07 -8.71 41.12
CA LYS A 490 -11.89 -8.73 42.56
C LYS A 490 -12.10 -7.33 43.13
N VAL A 491 -12.99 -7.18 44.10
CA VAL A 491 -13.24 -5.90 44.79
C VAL A 491 -12.60 -5.96 46.18
N GLU A 492 -11.73 -5.01 46.51
CA GLU A 492 -11.10 -4.94 47.83
C GLU A 492 -10.95 -3.50 48.31
N SER A 493 -11.14 -3.29 49.60
CA SER A 493 -10.88 -2.00 50.25
C SER A 493 -9.52 -2.01 50.95
N HIS A 494 -8.67 -1.04 50.63
CA HIS A 494 -7.33 -0.87 51.19
C HIS A 494 -7.16 0.54 51.76
N ASP A 495 -6.15 0.71 52.62
CA ASP A 495 -5.85 2.01 53.21
C ASP A 495 -4.87 2.77 52.30
N PHE A 496 -5.37 3.68 51.47
CA PHE A 496 -4.52 4.42 50.55
C PHE A 496 -3.66 5.49 51.23
N ASP A 497 -3.91 5.82 52.50
CA ASP A 497 -3.04 6.71 53.28
C ASP A 497 -1.71 6.03 53.62
N ASN A 498 -1.69 4.69 53.65
CA ASN A 498 -0.48 3.87 53.74
C ASN A 498 -0.04 3.36 52.35
N ALA A 499 0.44 4.29 51.53
CA ALA A 499 0.74 4.06 50.12
C ALA A 499 1.73 2.89 49.86
N ASP A 500 2.77 2.74 50.69
CA ASP A 500 3.81 1.71 50.50
C ASP A 500 3.31 0.30 50.79
N GLU A 501 2.52 0.13 51.85
CA GLU A 501 1.93 -1.16 52.20
C GLU A 501 0.83 -1.54 51.20
N THR A 502 -0.01 -0.57 50.84
CA THR A 502 -1.05 -0.76 49.82
C THR A 502 -0.45 -1.09 48.46
N ALA A 503 0.61 -0.42 48.02
CA ALA A 503 1.30 -0.76 46.78
C ALA A 503 1.84 -2.21 46.77
N LYS A 504 2.39 -2.69 47.91
CA LYS A 504 2.84 -4.09 48.05
C LYS A 504 1.68 -5.07 47.97
N CYS A 505 0.57 -4.79 48.64
CA CYS A 505 -0.65 -5.61 48.58
C CYS A 505 -1.23 -5.68 47.16
N LEU A 506 -1.30 -4.54 46.46
CA LEU A 506 -1.77 -4.44 45.08
C LEU A 506 -0.86 -5.22 44.10
N CYS A 507 0.45 -5.08 44.23
CA CYS A 507 1.42 -5.84 43.42
C CYS A 507 1.38 -7.34 43.74
N GLY A 508 1.17 -7.72 45.00
CA GLY A 508 0.99 -9.09 45.45
C GLY A 508 -0.26 -9.77 44.86
N CYS A 509 -1.37 -9.04 44.74
CA CYS A 509 -2.60 -9.54 44.13
C CYS A 509 -2.41 -9.85 42.63
N VAL A 510 -1.62 -9.05 41.92
CA VAL A 510 -1.33 -9.25 40.49
C VAL A 510 -0.37 -10.42 40.25
N THR A 511 0.63 -10.61 41.12
CA THR A 511 1.65 -11.67 40.98
C THR A 511 1.13 -13.07 41.33
N LYS A 512 0.24 -13.20 42.33
CA LYS A 512 -0.39 -14.49 42.69
C LYS A 512 -1.40 -15.00 41.65
N GLY A 513 -1.93 -14.12 40.79
CA GLY A 513 -2.87 -14.44 39.71
C GLY A 513 -2.26 -15.05 38.43
N ALA A 514 -1.01 -15.52 38.49
CA ALA A 514 -0.28 -16.21 37.43
C ALA A 514 0.48 -15.33 36.40
N LEU A 515 1.37 -14.50 36.92
CA LEU A 515 2.52 -13.90 36.23
C LEU A 515 3.83 -14.33 36.91
N LEU A 516 4.03 -15.64 37.10
CA LEU A 516 5.30 -16.20 37.58
C LEU A 516 6.31 -16.19 36.43
N GLY A 517 7.27 -15.26 36.46
CA GLY A 517 8.41 -15.26 35.53
C GLY A 517 8.94 -13.89 35.10
N CYS A 518 8.24 -12.80 35.39
CA CYS A 518 8.72 -11.46 35.06
C CYS A 518 9.43 -10.85 36.29
N ASP A 519 10.74 -10.63 36.17
CA ASP A 519 11.49 -9.79 37.10
C ASP A 519 11.04 -8.33 36.94
N TRP A 520 10.21 -7.86 37.87
CA TRP A 520 9.69 -6.49 37.90
C TRP A 520 10.55 -5.58 38.81
N SER A 521 11.87 -5.63 38.64
CA SER A 521 12.82 -4.72 39.29
C SER A 521 12.79 -3.28 38.74
N THR A 522 11.88 -2.97 37.80
CA THR A 522 11.64 -1.62 37.28
C THR A 522 10.27 -1.08 37.74
N PRO A 523 10.17 0.19 38.17
CA PRO A 523 8.91 0.78 38.60
C PRO A 523 7.98 0.92 37.40
N VAL A 524 7.02 0.00 37.28
CA VAL A 524 5.91 0.16 36.33
C VAL A 524 5.08 1.35 36.78
N ARG A 525 5.01 2.39 35.95
CA ARG A 525 4.17 3.55 36.20
C ARG A 525 2.72 3.10 36.43
N VAL A 526 2.23 3.31 37.64
CA VAL A 526 0.82 3.13 38.01
C VAL A 526 0.05 4.29 37.40
N ALA A 527 -0.92 4.00 36.52
CA ALA A 527 -1.91 4.99 36.11
C ALA A 527 -2.96 5.09 37.22
N ALA A 528 -2.92 6.16 38.01
CA ALA A 528 -4.01 6.57 38.88
C ALA A 528 -4.96 7.46 38.05
N ALA A 529 -6.26 7.19 38.11
CA ALA A 529 -7.27 8.03 37.47
C ALA A 529 -8.11 8.71 38.56
N THR A 530 -7.90 10.00 38.75
CA THR A 530 -8.75 10.86 39.58
C THR A 530 -9.91 11.37 38.74
N PHE A 531 -11.14 11.03 39.12
CA PHE A 531 -12.35 11.56 38.49
C PHE A 531 -12.96 12.61 39.40
N THR A 532 -12.99 13.87 38.95
CA THR A 532 -13.73 14.95 39.62
C THR A 532 -15.11 15.04 39.00
N ASP A 533 -16.16 14.68 39.75
CA ASP A 533 -17.53 14.93 39.32
C ASP A 533 -17.86 16.42 39.52
N THR A 534 -18.36 17.07 38.48
CA THR A 534 -18.85 18.45 38.55
C THR A 534 -20.36 18.42 38.42
N SER A 535 -21.05 17.95 39.46
CA SER A 535 -22.48 18.20 39.62
C SER A 535 -22.70 19.53 40.34
N SER A 536 -23.54 20.37 39.76
CA SER A 536 -23.85 21.72 40.21
C SER A 536 -24.80 21.76 41.42
N ASP A 537 -24.51 21.04 42.50
CA ASP A 537 -25.13 21.20 43.82
C ASP A 537 -24.31 20.43 44.88
N GLY A 538 -23.67 21.16 45.81
CA GLY A 538 -23.20 20.65 47.12
C GLY A 538 -21.86 19.89 47.17
N GLU A 539 -20.90 20.43 47.95
CA GLU A 539 -19.63 19.87 48.47
C GLU A 539 -18.76 18.96 47.57
N LEU A 540 -17.54 19.45 47.29
CA LEU A 540 -16.47 18.75 46.57
C LEU A 540 -15.89 17.61 47.43
N ASP A 541 -16.33 16.38 47.20
CA ASP A 541 -15.61 15.19 47.63
C ASP A 541 -14.72 14.65 46.49
N ARG A 542 -13.40 14.74 46.68
CA ARG A 542 -12.42 14.05 45.82
C ARG A 542 -12.52 12.56 46.09
N GLN A 543 -12.99 11.78 45.12
CA GLN A 543 -12.92 10.32 45.21
C GLN A 543 -11.72 9.81 44.38
N ASP A 544 -10.71 9.33 45.09
CA ASP A 544 -9.55 8.66 44.49
C ASP A 544 -9.88 7.16 44.28
N PHE A 545 -10.01 6.73 43.02
CA PHE A 545 -10.21 5.32 42.67
C PHE A 545 -9.02 4.79 41.86
N LEU A 546 -8.57 3.57 42.16
CA LEU A 546 -7.50 2.91 41.41
C LEU A 546 -8.03 1.65 40.72
N VAL A 547 -8.18 1.70 39.39
CA VAL A 547 -8.52 0.54 38.57
C VAL A 547 -7.25 -0.01 37.93
N ARG A 548 -6.85 -1.24 38.27
CA ARG A 548 -5.67 -1.91 37.70
C ARG A 548 -6.09 -3.18 36.98
N VAL A 549 -5.71 -3.29 35.70
CA VAL A 549 -5.89 -4.51 34.90
C VAL A 549 -4.52 -5.11 34.60
N GLY A 550 -4.32 -6.37 34.97
CA GLY A 550 -3.09 -7.10 34.70
C GLY A 550 -2.90 -7.35 33.20
N GLN A 551 -1.65 -7.22 32.71
CA GLN A 551 -1.30 -7.56 31.33
C GLN A 551 -1.59 -9.04 31.05
N SER A 552 -2.28 -9.30 29.93
CA SER A 552 -2.39 -10.64 29.37
C SER A 552 -1.05 -11.05 28.77
N THR A 553 -0.32 -11.99 29.38
CA THR A 553 0.77 -12.69 28.71
C THR A 553 0.19 -13.75 27.79
N ILE A 554 0.44 -13.60 26.48
CA ILE A 554 0.29 -14.69 25.51
C ILE A 554 1.61 -15.44 25.52
N GLU A 555 1.71 -16.51 26.30
CA GLU A 555 2.83 -17.45 26.17
C GLU A 555 2.54 -18.38 25.00
N ALA A 556 3.26 -18.19 23.90
CA ALA A 556 3.33 -19.18 22.84
C ALA A 556 4.23 -20.33 23.32
N ASN A 557 3.65 -21.52 23.53
CA ASN A 557 4.43 -22.72 23.77
C ASN A 557 5.39 -22.97 22.60
N LYS A 558 6.68 -22.73 22.82
CA LYS A 558 7.75 -23.22 21.94
C LYS A 558 7.83 -24.74 22.04
N PRO A 559 8.00 -25.46 20.91
CA PRO A 559 9.10 -26.38 20.77
C PRO A 559 10.38 -25.61 20.43
#